data_AF-A0A1Y0M9Y6-F1
#
_entry.id   AF-A0A1Y0M9Y6-F1
#
_cell.length_a   1.000
_cell.length_b   1.000
_cell.length_c   1.000
_cell.angle_alpha   90.00
_cell.angle_beta   90.00
_cell.angle_gamma   90.00
#
_symmetry.space_group_name_H-M   'P 1'
#
loop_
_entity.id
_entity.type
_entity.pdbx_description
1 polymer ?
#
loop_
_entity_poly.entity_id
_entity_poly.type
_entity_poly.pdbx_seq_one_letter_code
_entity_poly.pdbx_strand_id
1 'polypeptide(L)'
;MKNLIYILTLITFFSCSSIKTVDRWKSKNHADFKPQKVLIVGITENLIARRIFEEELKEELNLSGVEAMESYEILTPKFTSEKQTEENIQEEIEKITKNGFDAILISAVKGIDEKVIHNNNYYTDYYYRRHPFRHYYYLHQEVYFDTGYYNKYKIYHVETSLYKLKENNDKSLVWVISNKIVEPSSINTTVNDYVSVIIKSLKKEGIIVSNK
;
A
#
# COMPACT_ATOMS: atom_id res chain seq x y z
N MET A 1 29.45 27.40 -38.02
CA MET A 1 28.19 27.57 -37.25
C MET A 1 27.95 26.30 -36.44
N LYS A 2 28.78 26.09 -35.40
CA LYS A 2 28.60 25.09 -34.34
C LYS A 2 28.29 25.94 -33.11
N ASN A 3 27.33 25.53 -32.28
CA ASN A 3 26.80 26.23 -31.08
C ASN A 3 25.38 26.79 -31.24
N LEU A 4 24.44 25.97 -31.74
CA LEU A 4 23.06 25.99 -31.24
C LEU A 4 22.89 24.68 -30.45
N ILE A 5 23.36 24.68 -29.21
CA ILE A 5 22.50 24.88 -28.03
C ILE A 5 21.66 23.61 -27.81
N TYR A 6 22.36 22.67 -27.16
CA TYR A 6 21.83 21.57 -26.37
C TYR A 6 20.83 22.11 -25.33
N ILE A 7 19.57 22.28 -25.71
CA ILE A 7 18.45 22.42 -24.76
C ILE A 7 17.39 21.41 -25.23
N LEU A 8 17.74 20.13 -25.18
CA LEU A 8 16.72 19.09 -25.10
C LEU A 8 16.38 18.94 -23.62
N THR A 9 15.51 19.87 -23.21
CA THR A 9 14.61 19.82 -22.06
C THR A 9 14.55 18.45 -21.39
N LEU A 10 15.29 18.34 -20.28
CA LEU A 10 15.10 17.29 -19.27
C LEU A 10 13.76 17.56 -18.58
N ILE A 11 12.66 17.16 -19.22
CA ILE A 11 11.33 17.10 -18.59
C ILE A 11 11.40 15.94 -17.61
N THR A 12 11.85 16.22 -16.40
CA THR A 12 11.66 15.31 -15.28
C THR A 12 10.17 15.33 -14.96
N PHE A 13 9.43 14.34 -15.45
CA PHE A 13 8.12 14.02 -14.93
C PHE A 13 8.28 13.64 -13.46
N PHE A 14 8.11 14.60 -12.56
CA PHE A 14 7.86 14.31 -11.15
C PHE A 14 6.48 13.64 -11.09
N SER A 15 6.44 12.31 -11.20
CA SER A 15 5.24 11.57 -10.84
C SER A 15 5.04 11.76 -9.34
N CYS A 16 4.02 12.54 -8.97
CA CYS A 16 3.56 12.58 -7.60
C CYS A 16 2.96 11.20 -7.30
N SER A 17 3.75 10.30 -6.69
CA SER A 17 3.22 8.99 -6.30
C SER A 17 2.25 9.19 -5.14
N SER A 18 1.04 8.65 -5.24
CA SER A 18 0.05 8.60 -4.16
C SER A 18 0.53 7.76 -2.96
N ILE A 19 1.64 7.04 -3.14
CA ILE A 19 2.23 6.13 -2.17
C ILE A 19 3.54 6.70 -1.65
N LYS A 20 3.64 6.77 -0.32
CA LYS A 20 4.84 7.19 0.41
C LYS A 20 5.32 6.07 1.32
N THR A 21 6.53 5.57 1.09
CA THR A 21 7.19 4.65 2.03
C THR A 21 7.58 5.40 3.29
N VAL A 22 7.14 4.87 4.43
CA VAL A 22 7.43 5.40 5.78
C VAL A 22 8.68 4.74 6.34
N ASP A 23 8.74 3.42 6.30
CA ASP A 23 9.85 2.64 6.86
C ASP A 23 10.05 1.33 6.09
N ARG A 24 11.27 0.77 6.20
CA ARG A 24 11.68 -0.52 5.65
C ARG A 24 12.69 -1.18 6.55
N TRP A 25 12.54 -2.48 6.72
CA TRP A 25 13.48 -3.27 7.50
C TRP A 25 13.66 -4.67 6.89
N LYS A 26 14.90 -5.18 6.95
CA LYS A 26 15.27 -6.54 6.56
C LYS A 26 16.00 -7.21 7.71
N SER A 27 15.66 -8.47 7.97
CA SER A 27 16.29 -9.28 9.00
C SER A 27 17.72 -9.66 8.62
N LYS A 28 18.65 -9.51 9.57
CA LYS A 28 20.03 -9.99 9.43
C LYS A 28 20.13 -11.52 9.52
N ASN A 29 19.17 -12.17 10.17
CA ASN A 29 19.15 -13.63 10.33
C ASN A 29 18.76 -14.35 9.02
N HIS A 30 18.10 -13.63 8.10
CA HIS A 30 17.63 -14.14 6.81
C HIS A 30 18.19 -13.35 5.63
N ALA A 31 19.43 -12.88 5.75
CA ALA A 31 20.07 -12.05 4.72
C ALA A 31 20.07 -12.74 3.34
N ASP A 32 20.27 -14.06 3.32
CA ASP A 32 20.39 -14.89 2.12
C ASP A 32 19.09 -15.65 1.77
N PHE A 33 18.02 -15.46 2.53
CA PHE A 33 16.77 -16.17 2.25
C PHE A 33 16.14 -15.67 0.94
N LYS A 34 15.83 -16.62 0.05
CA LYS A 34 15.15 -16.41 -1.23
C LYS A 34 13.89 -17.27 -1.23
N PRO A 35 12.70 -16.68 -1.18
CA PRO A 35 11.47 -17.46 -1.21
C PRO A 35 11.33 -18.15 -2.57
N GLN A 36 10.93 -19.42 -2.56
CA GLN A 36 10.65 -20.19 -3.77
C GLN A 36 9.16 -20.28 -4.06
N LYS A 37 8.33 -20.45 -3.03
CA LYS A 37 6.88 -20.59 -3.13
C LYS A 37 6.17 -19.77 -2.03
N VAL A 38 5.52 -18.69 -2.46
CA VAL A 38 4.94 -17.66 -1.59
C VAL A 38 3.42 -17.69 -1.62
N LEU A 39 2.81 -17.70 -0.45
CA LEU A 39 1.39 -17.38 -0.31
C LEU A 39 1.23 -15.88 -0.10
N ILE A 40 0.40 -15.23 -0.93
CA ILE A 40 0.10 -13.80 -0.81
C ILE A 40 -1.22 -13.61 -0.06
N VAL A 41 -1.20 -12.84 1.02
CA VAL A 41 -2.38 -12.61 1.87
C VAL A 41 -2.64 -11.10 2.02
N GLY A 42 -3.75 -10.61 1.47
CA GLY A 42 -4.24 -9.26 1.71
C GLY A 42 -5.23 -9.19 2.88
N ILE A 43 -5.00 -8.30 3.84
CA ILE A 43 -5.91 -8.03 4.96
C ILE A 43 -6.47 -6.61 4.81
N THR A 44 -7.69 -6.53 4.28
CA THR A 44 -8.45 -5.29 4.05
C THR A 44 -9.93 -5.60 3.92
N GLU A 45 -10.79 -4.64 4.28
CA GLU A 45 -12.24 -4.72 4.04
C GLU A 45 -12.61 -4.57 2.56
N ASN A 46 -11.75 -3.93 1.75
CA ASN A 46 -11.99 -3.77 0.33
C ASN A 46 -11.58 -5.04 -0.44
N LEU A 47 -12.53 -5.96 -0.59
CA LEU A 47 -12.32 -7.25 -1.24
C LEU A 47 -11.92 -7.14 -2.73
N ILE A 48 -12.36 -6.08 -3.42
CA ILE A 48 -11.98 -5.82 -4.82
C ILE A 48 -10.49 -5.46 -4.87
N ALA A 49 -10.06 -4.50 -4.03
CA ALA A 49 -8.66 -4.11 -3.94
C ALA A 49 -7.77 -5.28 -3.50
N ARG A 50 -8.25 -6.12 -2.55
CA ARG A 50 -7.57 -7.36 -2.14
C ARG A 50 -7.34 -8.29 -3.33
N ARG A 51 -8.37 -8.58 -4.12
CA ARG A 51 -8.28 -9.52 -5.25
C ARG A 51 -7.28 -9.04 -6.29
N ILE A 52 -7.41 -7.78 -6.72
CA ILE A 52 -6.50 -7.17 -7.70
C ILE A 52 -5.06 -7.16 -7.15
N PHE A 53 -4.88 -6.83 -5.86
CA PHE A 53 -3.56 -6.81 -5.24
C PHE A 53 -2.89 -8.18 -5.22
N GLU A 54 -3.61 -9.23 -4.81
CA GLU A 54 -3.05 -10.58 -4.75
C GLU A 54 -2.75 -11.12 -6.15
N GLU A 55 -3.59 -10.82 -7.14
CA GLU A 55 -3.40 -11.21 -8.54
C GLU A 55 -2.20 -10.53 -9.19
N GLU A 56 -2.13 -9.19 -9.12
CA GLU A 56 -1.02 -8.41 -9.71
C GLU A 56 0.33 -8.74 -9.05
N LEU A 57 0.34 -8.92 -7.72
CA LEU A 57 1.57 -9.30 -7.02
C LEU A 57 2.01 -10.73 -7.34
N LYS A 58 1.05 -11.65 -7.54
CA LYS A 58 1.34 -13.02 -8.01
C LYS A 58 2.04 -12.98 -9.36
N GLU A 59 1.52 -12.22 -10.32
CA GLU A 59 2.11 -12.09 -11.65
C GLU A 59 3.55 -11.57 -11.59
N GLU A 60 3.79 -10.49 -10.86
CA GLU A 60 5.13 -9.89 -10.71
C GLU A 60 6.14 -10.80 -9.99
N LEU A 61 5.69 -11.56 -8.99
CA LEU A 61 6.54 -12.54 -8.29
C LEU A 61 6.87 -13.73 -9.21
N ASN A 62 5.89 -14.26 -9.94
CA ASN A 62 6.09 -15.32 -10.93
C ASN A 62 7.06 -14.90 -12.03
N LEU A 63 6.92 -13.67 -12.54
CA LEU A 63 7.86 -13.08 -13.51
C LEU A 63 9.28 -12.99 -12.93
N SER A 64 9.42 -12.80 -11.62
CA SER A 64 10.70 -12.73 -10.91
C SER A 64 11.23 -14.12 -10.48
N GLY A 65 10.60 -15.22 -10.95
CA GLY A 65 11.02 -16.59 -10.70
C GLY A 65 10.58 -17.16 -9.35
N VAL A 66 9.61 -16.54 -8.67
CA VAL A 66 9.06 -16.99 -7.40
C VAL A 66 7.64 -17.50 -7.65
N GLU A 67 7.37 -18.78 -7.36
CA GLU A 67 6.02 -19.34 -7.48
C GLU A 67 5.11 -18.66 -6.44
N ALA A 68 4.06 -17.99 -6.88
CA ALA A 68 3.14 -17.29 -6.01
C ALA A 68 1.69 -17.77 -6.17
N MET A 69 0.94 -17.79 -5.07
CA MET A 69 -0.49 -18.12 -5.07
C MET A 69 -1.27 -17.12 -4.22
N GLU A 70 -2.50 -16.83 -4.64
CA GLU A 70 -3.41 -15.96 -3.90
C GLU A 70 -4.03 -16.68 -2.71
N SER A 71 -4.28 -15.95 -1.63
CA SER A 71 -4.86 -16.50 -0.40
C SER A 71 -6.28 -16.98 -0.58
N TYR A 72 -7.06 -16.39 -1.49
CA TYR A 72 -8.46 -16.79 -1.70
C TYR A 72 -8.60 -18.14 -2.42
N GLU A 73 -7.55 -18.65 -3.06
CA GLU A 73 -7.54 -20.00 -3.64
C GLU A 73 -7.08 -21.07 -2.64
N ILE A 74 -6.25 -20.68 -1.67
CA ILE A 74 -5.61 -21.61 -0.73
C ILE A 74 -6.35 -21.66 0.61
N LEU A 75 -6.75 -20.51 1.15
CA LEU A 75 -7.43 -20.42 2.43
C LEU A 75 -8.92 -20.70 2.24
N THR A 76 -9.49 -21.46 3.18
CA THR A 76 -10.94 -21.68 3.18
C THR A 76 -11.69 -20.36 3.38
N PRO A 77 -12.89 -20.17 2.78
CA PRO A 77 -13.69 -18.96 2.99
C PRO A 77 -13.88 -18.61 4.48
N LYS A 78 -14.09 -19.65 5.30
CA LYS A 78 -14.26 -19.55 6.75
C LYS A 78 -13.06 -18.90 7.46
N PHE A 79 -11.84 -19.16 6.97
CA PHE A 79 -10.61 -18.62 7.55
C PHE A 79 -10.58 -17.07 7.51
N THR A 80 -11.25 -16.49 6.51
CA THR A 80 -11.32 -15.03 6.33
C THR A 80 -12.64 -14.41 6.78
N SER A 81 -13.72 -15.18 6.86
CA SER A 81 -15.05 -14.68 7.28
C SER A 81 -15.27 -14.72 8.79
N GLU A 82 -14.43 -15.44 9.54
CA GLU A 82 -14.52 -15.60 10.99
C GLU A 82 -13.19 -15.29 11.68
N LYS A 83 -13.26 -14.85 12.95
CA LYS A 83 -12.07 -14.69 13.77
C LYS A 83 -11.46 -16.05 14.08
N GLN A 84 -10.19 -16.23 13.74
CA GLN A 84 -9.46 -17.47 14.01
C GLN A 84 -8.81 -17.45 15.40
N THR A 85 -8.69 -18.62 16.01
CA THR A 85 -7.82 -18.83 17.18
C THR A 85 -6.37 -19.04 16.73
N GLU A 86 -5.42 -18.95 17.65
CA GLU A 86 -4.01 -19.22 17.35
C GLU A 86 -3.81 -20.68 16.90
N GLU A 87 -4.55 -21.62 17.48
CA GLU A 87 -4.51 -23.03 17.09
C GLU A 87 -4.99 -23.23 15.65
N ASN A 88 -6.12 -22.63 15.26
CA ASN A 88 -6.61 -22.71 13.88
C ASN A 88 -5.61 -22.12 12.88
N ILE A 89 -4.95 -21.00 13.25
CA ILE A 89 -3.93 -20.37 12.41
C ILE A 89 -2.72 -21.32 12.28
N GLN A 90 -2.29 -21.94 13.37
CA GLN A 90 -1.17 -22.88 13.37
C GLN A 90 -1.46 -24.11 12.50
N GLU A 91 -2.65 -24.70 12.63
CA GLU A 91 -3.09 -25.82 11.78
C GLU A 91 -3.09 -25.45 10.30
N GLU A 92 -3.53 -24.24 9.97
CA GLU A 92 -3.55 -23.77 8.58
C GLU A 92 -2.14 -23.54 8.04
N ILE A 93 -1.25 -22.93 8.84
CA ILE A 93 0.17 -22.77 8.50
C ILE A 93 0.84 -24.12 8.24
N GLU A 94 0.51 -25.16 9.02
CA GLU A 94 1.02 -26.51 8.77
C GLU A 94 0.55 -27.08 7.43
N LYS A 95 -0.72 -26.89 7.05
CA LYS A 95 -1.23 -27.31 5.73
C LYS A 95 -0.53 -26.56 4.60
N ILE A 96 -0.39 -25.25 4.74
CA ILE A 96 0.32 -24.40 3.77
C ILE A 96 1.77 -24.88 3.63
N THR A 97 2.46 -25.14 4.73
CA THR A 97 3.84 -25.66 4.71
C THR A 97 3.93 -27.04 4.06
N LYS A 98 2.97 -27.94 4.33
CA LYS A 98 2.89 -29.27 3.69
C LYS A 98 2.64 -29.19 2.18
N ASN A 99 1.97 -28.14 1.72
CA ASN A 99 1.74 -27.86 0.29
C ASN A 99 2.96 -27.22 -0.40
N GLY A 100 4.11 -27.15 0.29
CA GLY A 100 5.39 -26.76 -0.27
C GLY A 100 5.67 -25.26 -0.23
N PHE A 101 4.81 -24.45 0.40
CA PHE A 101 5.09 -23.03 0.62
C PHE A 101 6.23 -22.87 1.62
N ASP A 102 7.20 -22.02 1.29
CA ASP A 102 8.33 -21.71 2.16
C ASP A 102 8.25 -20.30 2.76
N ALA A 103 7.34 -19.46 2.25
CA ALA A 103 7.09 -18.13 2.77
C ALA A 103 5.62 -17.67 2.65
N ILE A 104 5.25 -16.72 3.50
CA ILE A 104 4.00 -15.97 3.42
C ILE A 104 4.33 -14.48 3.29
N LEU A 105 3.77 -13.83 2.28
CA LEU A 105 3.77 -12.38 2.14
C LEU A 105 2.39 -11.86 2.53
N ILE A 106 2.34 -11.09 3.62
CA ILE A 106 1.10 -10.55 4.17
C ILE A 106 1.10 -9.03 4.05
N SER A 107 -0.01 -8.45 3.59
CA SER A 107 -0.19 -7.01 3.47
C SER A 107 -1.46 -6.57 4.19
N ALA A 108 -1.33 -5.79 5.25
CA ALA A 108 -2.44 -5.38 6.11
C ALA A 108 -2.65 -3.87 6.13
N VAL A 109 -3.90 -3.44 5.97
CA VAL A 109 -4.32 -2.06 6.27
C VAL A 109 -4.40 -1.91 7.79
N LYS A 110 -3.46 -1.16 8.36
CA LYS A 110 -3.30 -0.97 9.82
C LYS A 110 -4.12 0.20 10.36
N GLY A 111 -4.49 1.15 9.51
CA GLY A 111 -5.26 2.32 9.90
C GLY A 111 -5.63 3.20 8.71
N ILE A 112 -6.62 4.05 8.92
CA ILE A 112 -7.11 5.00 7.92
C ILE A 112 -7.26 6.36 8.61
N ASP A 113 -6.54 7.37 8.14
CA ASP A 113 -6.76 8.76 8.55
C ASP A 113 -7.73 9.42 7.56
N GLU A 114 -8.72 10.15 8.06
CA GLU A 114 -9.51 11.07 7.23
C GLU A 114 -8.89 12.48 7.32
N LYS A 115 -8.63 13.09 6.17
CA LYS A 115 -8.12 14.46 6.05
C LYS A 115 -9.14 15.31 5.32
N VAL A 116 -9.24 16.57 5.73
CA VAL A 116 -10.14 17.55 5.13
C VAL A 116 -9.30 18.64 4.48
N ILE A 117 -9.37 18.74 3.15
CA ILE A 117 -8.89 19.91 2.42
C ILE A 117 -9.96 20.98 2.54
N HIS A 118 -9.47 22.09 3.05
CA HIS A 118 -10.21 23.31 3.25
C HIS A 118 -10.04 24.12 1.96
N ASN A 119 -11.13 24.40 1.24
CA ASN A 119 -11.05 25.16 -0.02
C ASN A 119 -10.46 26.55 0.27
N ASN A 120 -9.35 26.93 -0.38
CA ASN A 120 -8.44 28.00 0.07
C ASN A 120 -9.05 29.43 0.11
N ASN A 121 -10.35 29.57 -0.20
CA ASN A 121 -11.13 30.80 -0.08
C ASN A 121 -11.56 31.08 1.38
N TYR A 122 -10.69 30.79 2.34
CA TYR A 122 -10.90 31.32 3.68
C TYR A 122 -10.63 32.81 3.63
N TYR A 123 -11.68 33.61 3.82
CA TYR A 123 -11.57 35.01 4.21
C TYR A 123 -10.97 35.07 5.64
N THR A 124 -9.70 34.67 5.78
CA THR A 124 -8.94 34.70 7.04
C THR A 124 -8.45 36.10 7.39
N ASP A 125 -8.64 37.06 6.48
CA ASP A 125 -8.15 38.41 6.69
C ASP A 125 -8.86 39.03 7.90
N TYR A 126 -8.05 39.51 8.83
CA TYR A 126 -8.48 40.11 10.10
C TYR A 126 -9.44 41.30 9.87
N TYR A 127 -9.35 41.92 8.70
CA TYR A 127 -10.25 42.97 8.23
C TYR A 127 -11.72 42.53 8.16
N TYR A 128 -12.01 41.26 7.84
CA TYR A 128 -13.39 40.81 7.68
C TYR A 128 -14.15 40.61 9.00
N ARG A 129 -13.44 40.50 10.14
CA ARG A 129 -14.05 40.32 11.46
C ARG A 129 -14.72 41.59 12.01
N ARG A 130 -14.45 42.77 11.43
CA ARG A 130 -15.03 44.06 11.87
C ARG A 130 -16.30 44.43 11.10
N HIS A 131 -16.76 43.60 10.18
CA HIS A 131 -17.98 43.88 9.43
C HIS A 131 -19.24 43.69 10.28
N PRO A 132 -20.29 44.50 10.05
CA PRO A 132 -21.60 44.26 10.64
C PRO A 132 -22.11 42.85 10.32
N PHE A 133 -22.86 42.26 11.26
CA PHE A 133 -23.39 40.88 11.16
C PHE A 133 -23.92 40.52 9.77
N ARG A 134 -24.71 41.42 9.14
CA ARG A 134 -25.32 41.20 7.83
C ARG A 134 -24.29 40.96 6.71
N HIS A 135 -23.19 41.72 6.73
CA HIS A 135 -22.14 41.59 5.71
C HIS A 135 -21.23 40.39 5.99
N TYR A 136 -20.94 40.12 7.27
CA TYR A 136 -20.22 38.91 7.66
C TYR A 136 -20.96 37.65 7.22
N TYR A 137 -22.28 37.57 7.47
CA TYR A 137 -23.11 36.45 7.03
C TYR A 137 -23.13 36.31 5.50
N TYR A 138 -23.30 37.43 4.78
CA TYR A 138 -23.30 37.44 3.30
C TYR A 138 -22.01 36.88 2.68
N LEU A 139 -20.84 37.16 3.27
CA LEU A 139 -19.54 36.68 2.78
C LEU A 139 -19.29 35.19 3.09
N HIS A 140 -19.90 34.64 4.14
CA HIS A 140 -19.63 33.28 4.60
C HIS A 140 -20.74 32.27 4.26
N GLN A 141 -21.89 32.71 3.74
CA GLN A 141 -23.01 31.82 3.39
C GLN A 141 -22.69 30.86 2.23
N GLU A 142 -21.62 31.11 1.45
CA GLU A 142 -21.20 30.21 0.36
C GLU A 142 -20.91 28.79 0.85
N VAL A 143 -20.53 28.62 2.12
CA VAL A 143 -20.33 27.29 2.75
C VAL A 143 -21.58 26.40 2.70
N TYR A 144 -22.78 26.98 2.62
CA TYR A 144 -24.03 26.22 2.55
C TYR A 144 -24.31 25.69 1.13
N PHE A 145 -23.64 26.25 0.11
CA PHE A 145 -23.93 25.99 -1.29
C PHE A 145 -22.76 25.35 -2.05
N ASP A 146 -21.53 25.44 -1.51
CA ASP A 146 -20.36 24.74 -2.06
C ASP A 146 -20.30 23.30 -1.53
N THR A 147 -20.77 22.35 -2.35
CA THR A 147 -20.69 20.91 -2.05
C THR A 147 -19.25 20.39 -1.94
N GLY A 148 -18.25 21.15 -2.39
CA GLY A 148 -16.81 20.85 -2.30
C GLY A 148 -16.06 21.66 -1.23
N TYR A 149 -16.76 22.42 -0.39
CA TYR A 149 -16.13 23.29 0.63
C TYR A 149 -15.21 22.51 1.57
N TYR A 150 -15.60 21.27 1.89
CA TYR A 150 -14.80 20.29 2.62
C TYR A 150 -14.51 19.10 1.72
N ASN A 151 -13.35 19.12 1.05
CA ASN A 151 -12.90 17.96 0.29
C ASN A 151 -12.22 16.97 1.23
N LYS A 152 -12.92 15.88 1.54
CA LYS A 152 -12.39 14.81 2.38
C LYS A 152 -11.59 13.82 1.53
N TYR A 153 -10.46 13.39 2.03
CA TYR A 153 -9.69 12.28 1.45
C TYR A 153 -9.10 11.42 2.56
N LYS A 154 -8.95 10.13 2.29
CA LYS A 154 -8.36 9.16 3.22
C LYS A 154 -6.86 8.99 3.02
N ILE A 155 -6.17 8.57 4.07
CA ILE A 155 -4.78 8.10 4.00
C ILE A 155 -4.74 6.72 4.67
N TYR A 156 -4.45 5.69 3.89
CA TYR A 156 -4.31 4.32 4.35
C TYR A 156 -2.89 4.07 4.81
N HIS A 157 -2.73 3.55 6.03
CA HIS A 157 -1.46 3.06 6.54
C HIS A 157 -1.42 1.56 6.31
N VAL A 158 -0.51 1.11 5.45
CA VAL A 158 -0.41 -0.29 5.01
C VAL A 158 0.97 -0.82 5.36
N GLU A 159 1.02 -2.02 5.91
CA GLU A 159 2.26 -2.73 6.21
C GLU A 159 2.28 -4.04 5.44
N THR A 160 3.38 -4.29 4.72
CA THR A 160 3.62 -5.56 4.03
C THR A 160 4.83 -6.23 4.62
N SER A 161 4.67 -7.48 5.02
CA SER A 161 5.69 -8.29 5.70
C SER A 161 5.86 -9.63 4.99
N LEU A 162 7.11 -10.10 4.92
CA LEU A 162 7.47 -11.41 4.41
C LEU A 162 7.98 -12.28 5.56
N TYR A 163 7.34 -13.44 5.74
CA TYR A 163 7.69 -14.43 6.75
C TYR A 163 8.18 -15.72 6.11
N LYS A 164 9.18 -16.35 6.72
CA LYS A 164 9.69 -17.68 6.39
C LYS A 164 8.97 -18.72 7.26
N LEU A 165 8.34 -19.72 6.63
CA LEU A 165 7.44 -20.66 7.30
C LEU A 165 8.14 -21.76 8.12
N LYS A 166 9.45 -21.97 7.94
CA LYS A 166 10.20 -23.00 8.70
C LYS A 166 10.49 -22.61 10.14
N GLU A 167 10.13 -21.40 10.57
CA GLU A 167 10.42 -20.85 11.89
C GLU A 167 9.12 -20.36 12.55
N ASN A 168 8.78 -20.87 13.75
CA ASN A 168 7.58 -20.47 14.50
C ASN A 168 7.93 -19.50 15.65
N ASN A 169 8.83 -18.54 15.40
CA ASN A 169 9.19 -17.50 16.37
C ASN A 169 9.50 -16.18 15.65
N ASP A 170 9.87 -15.14 16.39
CA ASP A 170 10.19 -13.81 15.86
C ASP A 170 11.26 -13.80 14.75
N LYS A 171 12.08 -14.86 14.67
CA LYS A 171 13.08 -14.98 13.61
C LYS A 171 12.44 -15.23 12.25
N SER A 172 11.20 -15.70 12.19
CA SER A 172 10.47 -15.93 10.93
C SER A 172 10.32 -14.68 10.05
N LEU A 173 10.32 -13.47 10.63
CA LEU A 173 10.21 -12.23 9.87
C LEU A 173 11.49 -11.98 9.05
N VAL A 174 11.34 -11.94 7.73
CA VAL A 174 12.42 -11.72 6.77
C VAL A 174 12.54 -10.24 6.41
N TRP A 175 11.42 -9.61 6.14
CA TRP A 175 11.36 -8.25 5.58
C TRP A 175 10.02 -7.60 5.87
N VAL A 176 10.03 -6.27 6.04
CA VAL A 176 8.83 -5.45 6.19
C VAL A 176 9.00 -4.10 5.50
N ILE A 177 7.89 -3.58 4.97
CA ILE A 177 7.75 -2.21 4.48
C ILE A 177 6.44 -1.61 4.99
N SER A 178 6.51 -0.37 5.47
CA SER A 178 5.33 0.40 5.86
C SER A 178 5.13 1.56 4.90
N ASN A 179 3.92 1.73 4.39
CA ASN A 179 3.57 2.75 3.40
C ASN A 179 2.32 3.53 3.82
N LYS A 180 2.25 4.78 3.38
CA LYS A 180 1.04 5.60 3.39
C LYS A 180 0.52 5.74 1.97
N ILE A 181 -0.73 5.38 1.75
CA ILE A 181 -1.41 5.48 0.46
C ILE A 181 -2.50 6.55 0.59
N VAL A 182 -2.37 7.64 -0.15
CA VAL A 182 -3.41 8.67 -0.24
C VAL A 182 -4.56 8.13 -1.07
N GLU A 183 -5.79 8.40 -0.63
CA GLU A 183 -7.03 7.88 -1.23
C GLU A 183 -7.00 8.05 -2.74
N PRO A 184 -7.20 6.94 -3.47
CA PRO A 184 -6.95 6.95 -4.89
C PRO A 184 -8.13 7.48 -5.68
N SER A 185 -7.84 8.07 -6.84
CA SER A 185 -8.85 8.32 -7.88
C SER A 185 -9.27 7.02 -8.59
N SER A 186 -8.40 6.00 -8.61
CA SER A 186 -8.63 4.69 -9.23
C SER A 186 -7.97 3.57 -8.42
N ILE A 187 -8.75 2.54 -8.08
CA ILE A 187 -8.30 1.37 -7.33
C ILE A 187 -7.17 0.65 -8.10
N ASN A 188 -7.36 0.34 -9.38
CA ASN A 188 -6.40 -0.41 -10.18
C ASN A 188 -5.04 0.29 -10.24
N THR A 189 -5.02 1.58 -10.59
CA THR A 189 -3.76 2.35 -10.69
C THR A 189 -3.00 2.31 -9.37
N THR A 190 -3.72 2.43 -8.26
CA THR A 190 -3.11 2.50 -6.92
C THR A 190 -2.60 1.15 -6.45
N VAL A 191 -3.33 0.08 -6.75
CA VAL A 191 -2.87 -1.27 -6.49
C VAL A 191 -1.61 -1.56 -7.31
N ASN A 192 -1.58 -1.20 -8.60
CA ASN A 192 -0.43 -1.46 -9.47
C ASN A 192 0.80 -0.64 -9.04
N ASP A 193 0.61 0.62 -8.65
CA ASP A 193 1.66 1.44 -8.05
C ASP A 193 2.17 0.83 -6.73
N TYR A 194 1.27 0.28 -5.92
CA TYR A 194 1.62 -0.34 -4.65
C TYR A 194 2.42 -1.62 -4.82
N VAL A 195 1.96 -2.51 -5.70
CA VAL A 195 2.69 -3.72 -6.11
C VAL A 195 4.06 -3.35 -6.66
N SER A 196 4.14 -2.32 -7.51
CA SER A 196 5.41 -1.80 -8.03
C SER A 196 6.36 -1.35 -6.92
N VAL A 197 5.86 -0.69 -5.87
CA VAL A 197 6.66 -0.29 -4.70
C VAL A 197 7.20 -1.52 -3.95
N ILE A 198 6.36 -2.53 -3.72
CA ILE A 198 6.75 -3.79 -3.06
C ILE A 198 7.82 -4.50 -3.88
N ILE A 199 7.59 -4.74 -5.17
CA ILE A 199 8.51 -5.47 -6.05
C ILE A 199 9.84 -4.75 -6.18
N LYS A 200 9.84 -3.42 -6.37
CA LYS A 200 11.07 -2.62 -6.38
C LYS A 200 11.83 -2.76 -5.07
N SER A 201 11.14 -2.77 -3.94
CA SER A 201 11.77 -2.94 -2.64
C SER A 201 12.34 -4.34 -2.46
N LEU A 202 11.60 -5.41 -2.79
CA LEU A 202 12.07 -6.79 -2.71
C LEU A 202 13.30 -7.03 -3.60
N LYS A 203 13.33 -6.45 -4.82
CA LYS A 203 14.49 -6.50 -5.72
C LYS A 203 15.68 -5.74 -5.15
N LYS A 204 15.46 -4.52 -4.64
CA LYS A 204 16.51 -3.70 -4.03
C LYS A 204 17.17 -4.37 -2.82
N GLU A 205 16.37 -5.03 -1.99
CA GLU A 205 16.84 -5.76 -0.81
C GLU A 205 17.43 -7.14 -1.16
N GLY A 206 17.47 -7.48 -2.45
CA GLY A 206 17.96 -8.76 -2.93
C GLY A 206 17.20 -9.94 -2.33
N ILE A 207 15.88 -9.83 -2.18
CA ILE A 207 15.02 -10.95 -1.74
C ILE A 207 14.53 -11.74 -2.96
N ILE A 208 14.19 -11.05 -4.04
CA ILE A 208 13.83 -11.64 -5.33
C ILE A 208 14.82 -11.19 -6.41
N VAL A 209 14.83 -11.88 -7.54
CA VAL A 209 15.73 -11.56 -8.66
C VAL A 209 15.29 -10.26 -9.34
N SER A 210 16.24 -9.41 -9.68
CA SER A 210 15.98 -8.30 -10.59
C SER A 210 16.11 -8.84 -12.01
N ASN A 211 14.98 -9.01 -12.71
CA ASN A 211 15.02 -9.33 -14.14
C ASN A 211 15.86 -8.27 -14.86
N LYS A 212 16.77 -8.72 -15.72
CA LYS A 212 17.57 -7.86 -16.62
C LYS A 212 16.74 -7.40 -17.80
#